data_AF-A0A812LAP9-F1
#
_entry.id   AF-A0A812LAP9-F1
#
_cell.length_a   1.000
_cell.length_b   1.000
_cell.length_c   1.000
_cell.angle_alpha   90.00
_cell.angle_beta   90.00
_cell.angle_gamma   90.00
#
_symmetry.space_group_name_H-M   'P 1'
#
loop_
_entity.id
_entity.type
_entity.pdbx_description
1 polymer ?
#
loop_
_entity_poly.entity_id
_entity_poly.type
_entity_poly.pdbx_seq_one_letter_code
_entity_poly.pdbx_strand_id
1 'polypeptide(L)'
;FGLRRHNARGYNVARFTAVLLNSVLVMVVGVVVLSIATVNVDSNWSAFCTEGDSTCKYYEVPYKPPNASLPLECDRHFRYGKSGQHLLSVSDFALFSALAYESEAGLQHGLQRYFPGWSLVTSRRAGLNTTAIEGESSDWTTYFEFWDPENTTIVFAIRGTNSMLDVLDDLNIWGPAAIMQAFSIAGPSLSNAVAESVALLSTVMYGESMQKQYFSHLLAHVQNRTAQLPDRMFYITGHSLGGGLAKLVAAKSQMQALTFMAPGLGTTSYVVYREHMLQELRRRSLTIMPENDLVSRVDTQTGITIKTDCDGNSLHCHLLYPTICNLLQLCGSGRAGEAALALPCGTCDDMPCPKGQQLRRAV
;
A
#
# COMPACT_ATOMS: atom_id res chain seq x y z
N PHE A 1 -33.35 3.85 9.40
CA PHE A 1 -33.86 4.98 8.58
C PHE A 1 -35.29 5.36 8.97
N GLY A 2 -35.49 6.57 9.50
CA GLY A 2 -36.80 7.14 9.87
C GLY A 2 -37.64 7.64 8.68
N LEU A 3 -37.13 7.61 7.45
CA LEU A 3 -37.88 7.99 6.24
C LEU A 3 -39.07 7.05 5.93
N ARG A 4 -39.02 5.81 6.42
CA ARG A 4 -40.15 4.86 6.34
C ARG A 4 -41.33 5.28 7.24
N ARG A 5 -41.09 6.12 8.24
CA ARG A 5 -42.10 6.53 9.24
C ARG A 5 -42.88 7.78 8.83
N HIS A 6 -42.42 8.56 7.84
CA HIS A 6 -42.96 9.90 7.56
C HIS A 6 -43.31 10.19 6.09
N ASN A 7 -43.10 9.28 5.14
CA ASN A 7 -43.50 9.52 3.75
C ASN A 7 -43.88 8.24 2.99
N ALA A 8 -45.11 8.20 2.44
CA ALA A 8 -45.61 7.09 1.62
C ALA A 8 -44.76 6.83 0.35
N ARG A 9 -43.99 7.81 -0.10
CA ARG A 9 -43.04 7.69 -1.24
C ARG A 9 -41.62 7.30 -0.82
N GLY A 10 -41.34 7.13 0.47
CA GLY A 10 -40.00 6.83 0.98
C GLY A 10 -39.38 5.55 0.41
N TYR A 11 -40.21 4.54 0.11
CA TYR A 11 -39.76 3.31 -0.55
C TYR A 11 -39.26 3.56 -1.99
N ASN A 12 -39.99 4.37 -2.76
CA ASN A 12 -39.62 4.70 -4.14
C ASN A 12 -38.36 5.57 -4.20
N VAL A 13 -38.20 6.48 -3.24
CA VAL A 13 -36.98 7.30 -3.11
C VAL A 13 -35.77 6.42 -2.78
N ALA A 14 -35.87 5.55 -1.77
CA ALA A 14 -34.78 4.64 -1.41
C ALA A 14 -34.38 3.71 -2.56
N ARG A 15 -35.37 3.16 -3.28
CA ARG A 15 -35.13 2.30 -4.45
C ARG A 15 -34.49 3.08 -5.60
N PHE A 16 -34.95 4.30 -5.88
CA PHE A 16 -34.36 5.17 -6.90
C PHE A 16 -32.91 5.53 -6.55
N THR A 17 -32.64 5.92 -5.30
CA THR A 17 -31.29 6.19 -4.82
C THR A 17 -30.39 4.96 -4.94
N ALA A 18 -30.88 3.77 -4.57
CA ALA A 18 -30.12 2.54 -4.72
C ALA A 18 -29.79 2.21 -6.18
N VAL A 19 -30.74 2.38 -7.11
CA VAL A 19 -30.50 2.18 -8.56
C VAL A 19 -29.49 3.19 -9.08
N LEU A 20 -29.60 4.46 -8.69
CA LEU A 20 -28.66 5.51 -9.07
C LEU A 20 -27.25 5.22 -8.55
N LEU A 21 -27.12 4.85 -7.26
CA LEU A 21 -25.84 4.48 -6.64
C LEU A 21 -25.19 3.30 -7.37
N ASN A 22 -25.97 2.25 -7.68
CA ASN A 22 -25.45 1.11 -8.43
C ASN A 22 -25.07 1.48 -9.87
N SER A 23 -25.83 2.37 -10.52
CA SER A 23 -25.51 2.82 -11.89
C SER A 23 -24.22 3.65 -11.92
N VAL A 24 -23.99 4.51 -10.93
CA VAL A 24 -22.75 5.27 -10.77
C VAL A 24 -21.58 4.34 -10.47
N LEU A 25 -21.76 3.36 -9.57
CA LEU A 25 -20.75 2.35 -9.30
C LEU A 25 -20.36 1.58 -10.57
N VAL A 26 -21.35 1.12 -11.34
CA VAL A 26 -21.12 0.44 -12.62
C VAL A 26 -20.42 1.36 -13.63
N MET A 27 -20.72 2.65 -13.66
CA MET A 27 -20.03 3.60 -14.55
C MET A 27 -18.58 3.82 -14.12
N VAL A 28 -18.31 4.00 -12.83
CA VAL A 28 -16.95 4.15 -12.30
C VAL A 28 -16.15 2.89 -12.57
N VAL A 29 -16.68 1.72 -12.20
CA VAL A 29 -16.07 0.42 -12.51
C VAL A 29 -15.86 0.29 -14.00
N GLY A 30 -16.85 0.64 -14.83
CA GLY A 30 -16.76 0.58 -16.29
C GLY A 30 -15.66 1.48 -16.87
N VAL A 31 -15.54 2.74 -16.44
CA VAL A 31 -14.49 3.66 -16.90
C VAL A 31 -13.10 3.15 -16.51
N VAL A 32 -12.94 2.64 -15.30
CA VAL A 32 -11.62 2.14 -14.87
C VAL A 32 -11.30 0.79 -15.52
N VAL A 33 -12.27 -0.12 -15.65
CA VAL A 33 -12.11 -1.37 -16.43
C VAL A 33 -11.75 -1.06 -17.89
N LEU A 34 -12.39 -0.08 -18.53
CA LEU A 34 -12.08 0.31 -19.90
C LEU A 34 -10.66 0.91 -20.00
N SER A 35 -10.28 1.75 -19.03
CA SER A 35 -8.95 2.34 -18.95
C SER A 35 -7.85 1.29 -18.74
N ILE A 36 -8.16 0.20 -18.03
CA ILE A 36 -7.24 -0.93 -17.81
C ILE A 36 -7.23 -1.88 -19.01
N ALA A 37 -8.38 -2.16 -19.64
CA ALA A 37 -8.47 -3.02 -20.82
C ALA A 37 -7.69 -2.45 -22.03
N THR A 38 -7.46 -1.13 -22.05
CA THR A 38 -6.60 -0.47 -23.03
C THR A 38 -5.11 -0.56 -22.72
N VAL A 39 -4.72 -1.08 -21.55
CA VAL A 39 -3.33 -1.17 -21.11
C VAL A 39 -3.01 -2.62 -20.74
N ASN A 40 -2.31 -3.34 -21.63
CA ASN A 40 -1.70 -4.63 -21.32
C ASN A 40 -0.63 -4.42 -20.22
N VAL A 41 -0.99 -4.63 -18.96
CA VAL A 41 -0.03 -4.72 -17.85
C VAL A 41 0.07 -6.18 -17.44
N ASP A 42 0.64 -7.01 -18.31
CA ASP A 42 1.15 -8.32 -17.92
C ASP A 42 2.43 -8.08 -17.10
N SER A 43 2.30 -7.96 -15.77
CA SER A 43 3.48 -7.86 -14.90
C SER A 43 3.96 -9.25 -14.52
N ASN A 44 4.55 -9.98 -15.47
CA ASN A 44 5.55 -11.03 -15.20
C ASN A 44 6.86 -10.38 -14.71
N TRP A 45 6.73 -9.37 -13.84
CA TRP A 45 7.77 -8.44 -13.49
C TRP A 45 8.30 -8.79 -12.10
N SER A 46 9.61 -8.91 -12.02
CA SER A 46 10.36 -9.05 -10.78
C SER A 46 11.32 -7.87 -10.70
N ALA A 47 11.46 -7.30 -9.51
CA ALA A 47 12.49 -6.32 -9.17
C ALA A 47 13.90 -6.94 -9.15
N PHE A 48 14.02 -8.23 -9.43
CA PHE A 48 15.26 -8.99 -9.37
C PHE A 48 15.70 -9.46 -10.75
N CYS A 49 17.02 -9.67 -10.84
CA CYS A 49 17.55 -10.59 -11.82
C CYS A 49 16.88 -11.95 -11.67
N THR A 50 16.56 -12.60 -12.78
CA THR A 50 16.15 -14.01 -12.74
C THR A 50 17.29 -14.85 -12.17
N GLU A 51 16.93 -15.82 -11.33
CA GLU A 51 17.91 -16.71 -10.72
C GLU A 51 18.72 -17.43 -11.82
N GLY A 52 20.05 -17.31 -11.75
CA GLY A 52 20.96 -17.89 -12.74
C GLY A 52 21.31 -17.01 -13.94
N ASP A 53 20.76 -15.79 -14.04
CA ASP A 53 21.15 -14.85 -15.10
C ASP A 53 22.54 -14.24 -14.85
N SER A 54 23.57 -14.90 -15.40
CA SER A 54 24.97 -14.44 -15.37
C SER A 54 25.21 -13.10 -16.09
N THR A 55 24.24 -12.61 -16.87
CA THR A 55 24.33 -11.34 -17.59
C THR A 55 23.76 -10.16 -16.80
N CYS A 56 23.04 -10.45 -15.71
CA CYS A 56 22.40 -9.42 -14.92
C CYS A 56 23.45 -8.65 -14.11
N LYS A 57 23.56 -7.36 -14.41
CA LYS A 57 24.47 -6.43 -13.74
C LYS A 57 23.70 -5.61 -12.74
N TYR A 58 24.40 -5.14 -11.72
CA TYR A 58 23.82 -4.29 -10.69
C TYR A 58 24.44 -2.89 -10.73
N TYR A 59 23.61 -1.88 -10.50
CA TYR A 59 24.01 -0.51 -10.25
C TYR A 59 24.00 -0.27 -8.74
N GLU A 60 25.15 0.07 -8.18
CA GLU A 60 25.25 0.49 -6.77
C GLU A 60 24.70 1.91 -6.63
N VAL A 61 23.62 2.05 -5.87
CA VAL A 61 22.99 3.34 -5.62
C VAL A 61 23.86 4.10 -4.63
N PRO A 62 24.42 5.26 -5.01
CA PRO A 62 25.28 6.02 -4.11
C PRO A 62 24.48 6.57 -2.93
N TYR A 63 25.12 6.62 -1.76
CA TYR A 63 24.60 7.38 -0.63
C TYR A 63 24.61 8.88 -0.97
N LYS A 64 23.49 9.55 -0.75
CA LYS A 64 23.40 11.01 -0.79
C LYS A 64 23.07 11.49 0.63
N PRO A 65 23.93 12.34 1.23
CA PRO A 65 23.65 12.86 2.56
C PRO A 65 22.44 13.82 2.53
N PRO A 66 21.66 13.86 3.62
CA PRO A 66 20.68 14.91 3.88
C PRO A 66 21.25 16.29 3.56
N ASN A 67 20.52 17.05 2.75
CA ASN A 67 20.89 18.40 2.33
C ASN A 67 19.61 19.22 2.24
N ALA A 68 19.65 20.48 2.67
CA ALA A 68 18.51 21.41 2.62
C ALA A 68 17.93 21.63 1.21
N SER A 69 18.66 21.24 0.15
CA SER A 69 18.20 21.27 -1.24
C SER A 69 17.48 19.99 -1.70
N LEU A 70 17.53 18.90 -0.91
CA LEU A 70 16.83 17.66 -1.23
C LEU A 70 15.35 17.74 -0.81
N PRO A 71 14.46 17.03 -1.51
CA PRO A 71 13.08 16.86 -1.11
C PRO A 71 12.93 16.29 0.31
N LEU A 72 11.81 16.62 0.98
CA LEU A 72 11.58 16.29 2.39
C LEU A 72 11.55 14.78 2.65
N GLU A 73 11.13 13.98 1.67
CA GLU A 73 11.15 12.53 1.70
C GLU A 73 12.56 11.96 1.86
N CYS A 74 13.61 12.66 1.38
CA CYS A 74 14.99 12.20 1.49
C CYS A 74 15.55 12.29 2.91
N ASP A 75 15.01 13.20 3.72
CA ASP A 75 15.44 13.37 5.12
C ASP A 75 14.67 12.47 6.09
N ARG A 76 13.64 11.75 5.62
CA ARG A 76 12.80 10.90 6.47
C ARG A 76 13.45 9.54 6.69
N HIS A 77 13.83 9.30 7.95
CA HIS A 77 14.46 8.07 8.40
C HIS A 77 13.75 7.48 9.63
N PHE A 78 13.76 6.16 9.72
CA PHE A 78 13.09 5.38 10.75
C PHE A 78 14.10 4.52 11.49
N ARG A 79 14.14 4.63 12.81
CA ARG A 79 15.16 3.95 13.61
C ARG A 79 14.90 2.46 13.69
N TYR A 80 15.98 1.67 13.65
CA TYR A 80 15.97 0.24 13.95
C TYR A 80 17.27 -0.19 14.65
N GLY A 81 17.33 -1.45 15.09
CA GLY A 81 18.45 -1.99 15.86
C GLY A 81 18.44 -1.58 17.33
N LYS A 82 19.42 -2.08 18.09
CA LYS A 82 19.54 -1.73 19.51
C LYS A 82 19.72 -0.23 19.67
N SER A 83 18.89 0.37 20.52
CA SER A 83 18.85 1.82 20.78
C SER A 83 18.56 2.70 19.56
N GLY A 84 18.12 2.13 18.42
CA GLY A 84 17.77 2.90 17.22
C GLY A 84 18.97 3.50 16.49
N GLN A 85 20.11 2.79 16.51
CA GLN A 85 21.37 3.21 15.90
C GLN A 85 21.40 3.14 14.38
N HIS A 86 20.53 2.32 13.78
CA HIS A 86 20.40 2.16 12.33
C HIS A 86 19.16 2.88 11.81
N LEU A 87 19.13 3.15 10.50
CA LEU A 87 18.08 3.95 9.87
C LEU A 87 17.55 3.28 8.60
N LEU A 88 16.22 3.13 8.53
CA LEU A 88 15.50 2.81 7.31
C LEU A 88 15.05 4.11 6.64
N SER A 89 15.34 4.28 5.36
CA SER A 89 14.87 5.37 4.51
C SER A 89 13.46 5.12 3.97
N VAL A 90 12.84 6.12 3.36
CA VAL A 90 11.57 5.95 2.61
C VAL A 90 11.72 4.90 1.51
N SER A 91 12.86 4.88 0.80
CA SER A 91 13.15 3.90 -0.24
C SER A 91 13.20 2.46 0.31
N ASP A 92 13.65 2.27 1.54
CA ASP A 92 13.66 0.93 2.17
C ASP A 92 12.25 0.39 2.38
N PHE A 93 11.32 1.23 2.82
CA PHE A 93 9.91 0.82 2.93
C PHE A 93 9.28 0.53 1.56
N ALA A 94 9.72 1.25 0.51
CA ALA A 94 9.28 0.96 -0.86
C ALA A 94 9.79 -0.40 -1.32
N LEU A 95 11.03 -0.76 -1.00
CA LEU A 95 11.61 -2.08 -1.29
C LEU A 95 10.94 -3.21 -0.50
N PHE A 96 10.61 -3.01 0.78
CA PHE A 96 9.79 -3.96 1.55
C PHE A 96 8.40 -4.15 0.92
N SER A 97 7.77 -3.07 0.45
CA SER A 97 6.50 -3.14 -0.27
C SER A 97 6.64 -3.89 -1.60
N ALA A 98 7.75 -3.72 -2.32
CA ALA A 98 8.03 -4.43 -3.57
C ALA A 98 8.25 -5.93 -3.33
N LEU A 99 8.99 -6.30 -2.28
CA LEU A 99 9.22 -7.70 -1.89
C LEU A 99 7.93 -8.48 -1.68
N ALA A 100 6.84 -7.80 -1.27
CA ALA A 100 5.55 -8.45 -1.06
C ALA A 100 4.93 -9.00 -2.36
N TYR A 101 5.32 -8.49 -3.53
CA TYR A 101 4.80 -8.93 -4.83
C TYR A 101 5.56 -10.11 -5.44
N GLU A 102 6.73 -10.42 -4.89
CA GLU A 102 7.68 -11.33 -5.49
C GLU A 102 7.27 -12.79 -5.28
N SER A 103 7.85 -13.71 -6.06
CA SER A 103 7.76 -15.15 -5.77
C SER A 103 8.48 -15.48 -4.45
N GLU A 104 8.35 -16.69 -3.94
CA GLU A 104 9.07 -17.08 -2.71
C GLU A 104 10.59 -16.98 -2.89
N ALA A 105 11.11 -17.52 -4.00
CA ALA A 105 12.53 -17.44 -4.35
C ALA A 105 12.97 -15.99 -4.57
N GLY A 106 12.17 -15.21 -5.31
CA GLY A 106 12.43 -13.78 -5.54
C GLY A 106 12.50 -13.00 -4.23
N LEU A 107 11.53 -13.19 -3.34
CA LEU A 107 11.50 -12.54 -2.03
C LEU A 107 12.74 -12.86 -1.21
N GLN A 108 13.13 -14.14 -1.12
CA GLN A 108 14.32 -14.54 -0.36
C GLN A 108 15.60 -13.91 -0.94
N HIS A 109 15.75 -13.98 -2.26
CA HIS A 109 16.90 -13.39 -2.96
C HIS A 109 16.97 -11.87 -2.75
N GLY A 110 15.83 -11.20 -2.92
CA GLY A 110 15.70 -9.76 -2.72
C GLY A 110 15.93 -9.30 -1.30
N LEU A 111 15.41 -10.04 -0.32
CA LEU A 111 15.62 -9.75 1.09
C LEU A 111 17.11 -9.85 1.43
N GLN A 112 17.79 -10.90 0.98
CA GLN A 112 19.23 -11.06 1.21
C GLN A 112 20.04 -9.93 0.56
N ARG A 113 19.62 -9.47 -0.63
CA ARG A 113 20.34 -8.44 -1.39
C ARG A 113 20.12 -7.04 -0.84
N TYR A 114 18.86 -6.67 -0.61
CA TYR A 114 18.49 -5.34 -0.16
C TYR A 114 18.63 -5.17 1.35
N PHE A 115 18.44 -6.21 2.14
CA PHE A 115 18.42 -6.13 3.59
C PHE A 115 19.26 -7.26 4.21
N PRO A 116 20.58 -7.26 3.98
CA PRO A 116 21.44 -8.33 4.48
C PRO A 116 21.33 -8.47 6.00
N GLY A 117 21.07 -9.71 6.44
CA GLY A 117 20.87 -10.06 7.86
C GLY A 117 19.43 -9.93 8.35
N TRP A 118 18.52 -9.30 7.59
CA TRP A 118 17.09 -9.37 7.89
C TRP A 118 16.55 -10.76 7.57
N SER A 119 15.50 -11.16 8.30
CA SER A 119 14.89 -12.49 8.17
C SER A 119 13.40 -12.41 7.92
N LEU A 120 12.89 -13.25 7.02
CA LEU A 120 11.46 -13.49 6.87
C LEU A 120 11.03 -14.48 7.96
N VAL A 121 10.14 -14.06 8.86
CA VAL A 121 9.69 -14.89 9.99
C VAL A 121 8.32 -15.49 9.75
N THR A 122 7.38 -14.70 9.25
CA THR A 122 6.04 -15.15 8.90
C THR A 122 5.71 -14.70 7.48
N SER A 123 5.07 -15.58 6.70
CA SER A 123 4.43 -15.18 5.45
C SER A 123 3.04 -15.81 5.35
N ARG A 124 2.10 -15.05 4.77
CA ARG A 124 0.80 -15.54 4.35
C ARG A 124 0.59 -15.09 2.91
N ARG A 125 0.32 -16.04 2.02
CA ARG A 125 -0.09 -15.76 0.63
C ARG A 125 -1.49 -16.33 0.41
N ALA A 126 -2.46 -15.45 0.20
CA ALA A 126 -3.82 -15.87 -0.13
C ALA A 126 -3.84 -16.55 -1.52
N GLY A 127 -4.60 -17.64 -1.65
CA GLY A 127 -4.79 -18.37 -2.91
C GLY A 127 -3.87 -19.58 -3.17
N LEU A 128 -2.88 -19.87 -2.32
CA LEU A 128 -1.94 -21.01 -2.52
C LEU A 128 -2.29 -22.28 -1.71
N ASN A 129 -3.24 -22.21 -0.78
CA ASN A 129 -3.75 -23.38 -0.04
C ASN A 129 -5.12 -23.81 -0.57
N THR A 130 -5.16 -24.49 -1.71
CA THR A 130 -6.32 -25.22 -2.25
C THR A 130 -6.63 -26.50 -1.46
N THR A 131 -6.68 -26.40 -0.13
CA THR A 131 -7.29 -27.41 0.75
C THR A 131 -8.20 -26.78 1.80
N ALA A 132 -8.50 -25.49 1.69
CA ALA A 132 -9.58 -24.90 2.47
C ALA A 132 -10.90 -25.47 1.94
N ILE A 133 -11.42 -26.44 2.69
CA ILE A 133 -12.80 -26.86 2.72
C ILE A 133 -13.67 -25.61 2.58
N GLU A 134 -14.68 -25.68 1.70
CA GLU A 134 -15.69 -24.64 1.51
C GLU A 134 -16.27 -24.21 2.86
N GLY A 135 -15.75 -23.09 3.39
CA GLY A 135 -16.14 -22.55 4.68
C GLY A 135 -14.98 -21.85 5.39
N GLU A 136 -15.17 -20.56 5.66
CA GLU A 136 -14.70 -19.91 6.90
C GLU A 136 -13.45 -19.00 6.89
N SER A 137 -12.95 -18.52 5.75
CA SER A 137 -12.23 -17.23 5.78
C SER A 137 -12.38 -16.45 4.48
N SER A 138 -13.09 -15.32 4.55
CA SER A 138 -13.14 -14.31 3.48
C SER A 138 -11.89 -13.43 3.46
N ASP A 139 -10.90 -13.70 4.32
CA ASP A 139 -9.66 -12.93 4.37
C ASP A 139 -8.71 -13.33 3.23
N TRP A 140 -8.52 -12.41 2.29
CA TRP A 140 -7.68 -12.58 1.10
C TRP A 140 -6.31 -11.88 1.23
N THR A 141 -5.94 -11.42 2.42
CA THR A 141 -4.69 -10.66 2.61
C THR A 141 -3.42 -11.48 2.37
N THR A 142 -2.47 -10.90 1.65
CA THR A 142 -1.11 -11.45 1.53
C THR A 142 -0.15 -10.51 2.25
N TYR A 143 0.63 -11.04 3.20
CA TYR A 143 1.52 -10.25 4.03
C TYR A 143 2.76 -11.01 4.47
N PHE A 144 3.79 -10.25 4.84
CA PHE A 144 5.10 -10.74 5.23
C PHE A 144 5.57 -10.01 6.48
N GLU A 145 6.26 -10.73 7.36
CA GLU A 145 6.83 -10.23 8.60
C GLU A 145 8.34 -10.39 8.54
N PHE A 146 9.06 -9.25 8.58
CA PHE A 146 10.50 -9.19 8.53
C PHE A 146 11.08 -8.72 9.86
N TRP A 147 12.11 -9.40 10.34
CA TRP A 147 12.83 -9.05 11.56
C TRP A 147 14.23 -8.54 11.21
N ASP A 148 14.66 -7.48 11.89
CA ASP A 148 16.01 -6.97 11.78
C ASP A 148 17.05 -7.95 12.37
N PRO A 149 18.35 -7.80 12.05
CA PRO A 149 19.39 -8.72 12.51
C PRO A 149 19.50 -8.83 14.04
N GLU A 150 19.12 -7.77 14.76
CA GLU A 150 19.15 -7.72 16.22
C GLU A 150 17.83 -8.16 16.87
N ASN A 151 16.85 -8.55 16.05
CA ASN A 151 15.49 -8.90 16.44
C ASN A 151 14.76 -7.78 17.19
N THR A 152 15.24 -6.53 17.19
CA THR A 152 14.62 -5.40 17.91
C THR A 152 13.47 -4.73 17.16
N THR A 153 13.40 -4.91 15.85
CA THR A 153 12.50 -4.19 14.95
C THR A 153 11.80 -5.16 14.01
N ILE A 154 10.49 -4.98 13.85
CA ILE A 154 9.64 -5.79 12.99
C ILE A 154 8.99 -4.88 11.94
N VAL A 155 9.13 -5.26 10.67
CA VAL A 155 8.48 -4.60 9.54
C VAL A 155 7.47 -5.56 8.93
N PHE A 156 6.20 -5.16 8.90
CA PHE A 156 5.16 -5.88 8.16
C PHE A 156 5.02 -5.27 6.76
N ALA A 157 5.09 -6.09 5.71
CA ALA A 157 4.82 -5.66 4.34
C ALA A 157 3.54 -6.32 3.83
N ILE A 158 2.58 -5.51 3.41
CA ILE A 158 1.28 -5.96 2.93
C ILE A 158 1.25 -5.84 1.42
N ARG A 159 1.01 -6.96 0.73
CA ARG A 159 0.85 -6.97 -0.71
C ARG A 159 -0.49 -6.33 -1.07
N GLY A 160 -0.50 -5.45 -2.06
CA GLY A 160 -1.73 -5.09 -2.76
C GLY A 160 -2.12 -6.19 -3.75
N THR A 161 -2.94 -5.84 -4.73
CA THR A 161 -3.43 -6.84 -5.69
C THR A 161 -2.44 -7.08 -6.82
N ASN A 162 -2.33 -8.35 -7.26
CA ASN A 162 -1.35 -8.80 -8.25
C ASN A 162 -1.67 -8.31 -9.67
N SER A 163 -2.94 -8.04 -9.96
CA SER A 163 -3.33 -7.38 -11.19
C SER A 163 -4.11 -6.11 -10.88
N MET A 164 -3.94 -5.10 -11.73
CA MET A 164 -4.68 -3.84 -11.64
C MET A 164 -6.18 -4.03 -11.88
N LEU A 165 -6.56 -5.14 -12.51
CA LEU A 165 -7.96 -5.58 -12.67
C LEU A 165 -8.55 -5.98 -11.32
N ASP A 166 -7.81 -6.73 -10.51
CA ASP A 166 -8.26 -7.13 -9.18
C ASP A 166 -8.33 -5.94 -8.19
N VAL A 167 -7.56 -4.86 -8.41
CA VAL A 167 -7.64 -3.62 -7.61
C VAL A 167 -9.05 -3.02 -7.63
N LEU A 168 -9.79 -3.19 -8.74
CA LEU A 168 -11.17 -2.71 -8.86
C LEU A 168 -12.21 -3.65 -8.26
N ASP A 169 -11.98 -4.95 -8.36
CA ASP A 169 -12.84 -5.94 -7.70
C ASP A 169 -12.68 -5.86 -6.16
N ASP A 170 -11.48 -5.49 -5.69
CA ASP A 170 -11.15 -5.24 -4.27
C ASP A 170 -11.59 -3.85 -3.75
N LEU A 171 -12.17 -2.99 -4.61
CA LEU A 171 -12.80 -1.73 -4.18
C LEU A 171 -13.99 -1.93 -3.24
N ASN A 172 -14.37 -3.15 -2.85
CA ASN A 172 -15.48 -3.38 -1.93
C ASN A 172 -15.32 -2.64 -0.57
N ILE A 173 -14.08 -2.42 -0.11
CA ILE A 173 -13.83 -1.63 1.12
C ILE A 173 -13.93 -0.12 0.84
N TRP A 174 -13.48 0.36 -0.32
CA TRP A 174 -13.45 1.78 -0.71
C TRP A 174 -14.66 2.24 -1.56
N GLY A 175 -15.54 1.32 -1.94
CA GLY A 175 -16.68 1.54 -2.83
C GLY A 175 -17.61 2.63 -2.32
N PRO A 176 -17.99 2.65 -1.03
CA PRO A 176 -18.77 3.74 -0.46
C PRO A 176 -18.10 5.12 -0.65
N ALA A 177 -16.78 5.21 -0.47
CA ALA A 177 -16.05 6.46 -0.63
C ALA A 177 -15.93 6.89 -2.09
N ALA A 178 -15.65 5.95 -3.00
CA ALA A 178 -15.60 6.21 -4.45
C ALA A 178 -16.96 6.72 -4.97
N ILE A 179 -18.05 6.10 -4.53
CA ILE A 179 -19.42 6.54 -4.81
C ILE A 179 -19.62 7.97 -4.28
N MET A 180 -19.29 8.24 -3.01
CA MET A 180 -19.43 9.58 -2.41
C MET A 180 -18.68 10.67 -3.19
N GLN A 181 -17.47 10.37 -3.66
CA GLN A 181 -16.69 11.29 -4.47
C GLN A 181 -17.33 11.54 -5.84
N ALA A 182 -17.84 10.51 -6.51
CA ALA A 182 -18.55 10.65 -7.77
C ALA A 182 -19.81 11.54 -7.62
N PHE A 183 -20.57 11.37 -6.53
CA PHE A 183 -21.71 12.24 -6.24
C PHE A 183 -21.32 13.69 -5.91
N SER A 184 -20.15 13.90 -5.29
CA SER A 184 -19.65 15.24 -4.98
C SER A 184 -19.17 16.00 -6.22
N ILE A 185 -18.79 15.29 -7.30
CA ILE A 185 -18.47 15.88 -8.60
C ILE A 185 -19.76 16.26 -9.36
N ALA A 186 -20.79 15.41 -9.28
CA ALA A 186 -22.04 15.59 -10.02
C ALA A 186 -23.13 16.40 -9.28
N GLY A 187 -22.97 16.62 -7.97
CA GLY A 187 -23.97 17.24 -7.10
C GLY A 187 -23.40 18.31 -6.17
N PRO A 188 -24.25 19.07 -5.45
CA PRO A 188 -23.79 20.05 -4.47
C PRO A 188 -22.98 19.36 -3.37
N SER A 189 -21.87 20.00 -2.95
CA SER A 189 -20.94 19.51 -1.92
C SER A 189 -21.69 18.83 -0.76
N LEU A 190 -21.59 17.50 -0.71
CA LEU A 190 -22.28 16.69 0.27
C LEU A 190 -21.56 16.85 1.61
N SER A 191 -22.22 17.48 2.58
CA SER A 191 -21.69 17.71 3.92
C SER A 191 -21.37 16.40 4.66
N ASN A 192 -20.51 16.47 5.69
CA ASN A 192 -20.12 15.32 6.53
C ASN A 192 -21.31 14.46 7.01
N ALA A 193 -22.49 15.06 7.23
CA ALA A 193 -23.70 14.35 7.63
C ALA A 193 -24.24 13.36 6.57
N VAL A 194 -24.01 13.64 5.28
CA VAL A 194 -24.36 12.72 4.19
C VAL A 194 -23.33 11.59 4.10
N ALA A 195 -22.05 11.87 4.32
CA ALA A 195 -21.01 10.84 4.39
C ALA A 195 -21.29 9.83 5.51
N GLU A 196 -21.68 10.31 6.69
CA GLU A 196 -22.14 9.44 7.80
C GLU A 196 -23.38 8.64 7.43
N SER A 197 -24.35 9.25 6.73
CA SER A 197 -25.58 8.58 6.30
C SER A 197 -25.33 7.50 5.24
N VAL A 198 -24.39 7.74 4.32
CA VAL A 198 -23.98 6.77 3.28
C VAL A 198 -23.11 5.67 3.85
N ALA A 199 -22.22 5.97 4.81
CA ALA A 199 -21.51 4.97 5.59
C ALA A 199 -22.47 4.08 6.39
N LEU A 200 -23.52 4.66 6.98
CA LEU A 200 -24.59 3.91 7.65
C LEU A 200 -25.39 3.04 6.65
N LEU A 201 -25.62 3.53 5.43
CA LEU A 201 -26.29 2.78 4.36
C LEU A 201 -25.42 1.64 3.82
N SER A 202 -24.14 1.87 3.58
CA SER A 202 -23.22 0.84 3.11
C SER A 202 -23.06 -0.27 4.15
N THR A 203 -22.97 0.08 5.42
CA THR A 203 -22.90 -0.92 6.50
C THR A 203 -24.21 -1.70 6.69
N VAL A 204 -25.36 -1.13 6.34
CA VAL A 204 -26.66 -1.83 6.32
C VAL A 204 -26.80 -2.73 5.07
N MET A 205 -26.24 -2.32 3.92
CA MET A 205 -26.29 -3.11 2.68
C MET A 205 -25.24 -4.23 2.62
N TYR A 206 -24.03 -3.99 3.12
CA TYR A 206 -22.90 -4.91 3.02
C TYR A 206 -22.52 -5.59 4.36
N GLY A 207 -23.09 -5.15 5.49
CA GLY A 207 -22.87 -5.76 6.81
C GLY A 207 -21.53 -5.38 7.45
N GLU A 208 -21.54 -5.16 8.77
CA GLU A 208 -20.35 -4.79 9.57
C GLU A 208 -19.25 -5.85 9.56
N SER A 209 -19.63 -7.13 9.59
CA SER A 209 -18.66 -8.22 9.70
C SER A 209 -17.89 -8.42 8.40
N MET A 210 -18.50 -8.17 7.24
CA MET A 210 -17.92 -8.52 5.94
C MET A 210 -16.63 -7.74 5.66
N GLN A 211 -16.59 -6.43 5.92
CA GLN A 211 -15.40 -5.62 5.61
C GLN A 211 -14.23 -5.84 6.57
N LYS A 212 -14.48 -6.01 7.87
CA LYS A 212 -13.44 -6.38 8.85
C LYS A 212 -12.94 -7.80 8.63
N GLN A 213 -13.81 -8.72 8.18
CA GLN A 213 -13.42 -10.10 7.90
C GLN A 213 -12.37 -10.19 6.79
N TYR A 214 -12.38 -9.29 5.79
CA TYR A 214 -11.42 -9.28 4.68
C TYR A 214 -9.95 -9.18 5.07
N PHE A 215 -9.63 -8.59 6.23
CA PHE A 215 -8.26 -8.46 6.73
C PHE A 215 -8.12 -8.84 8.22
N SER A 216 -9.06 -9.63 8.73
CA SER A 216 -9.13 -10.03 10.13
C SER A 216 -7.92 -10.84 10.60
N HIS A 217 -7.36 -11.73 9.76
CA HIS A 217 -6.16 -12.49 10.08
C HIS A 217 -4.95 -11.57 10.14
N LEU A 218 -4.81 -10.64 9.20
CA LEU A 218 -3.74 -9.65 9.23
C LEU A 218 -3.81 -8.80 10.50
N LEU A 219 -4.99 -8.25 10.81
CA LEU A 219 -5.16 -7.42 12.00
C LEU A 219 -4.86 -8.21 13.28
N ALA A 220 -5.40 -9.42 13.41
CA ALA A 220 -5.15 -10.29 14.56
C ALA A 220 -3.68 -10.67 14.70
N HIS A 221 -2.99 -10.98 13.59
CA HIS A 221 -1.57 -11.31 13.57
C HIS A 221 -0.72 -10.15 14.10
N VAL A 222 -0.94 -8.95 13.56
CA VAL A 222 -0.20 -7.75 13.98
C VAL A 222 -0.49 -7.41 15.43
N GLN A 223 -1.75 -7.42 15.86
CA GLN A 223 -2.13 -7.14 17.25
C GLN A 223 -1.49 -8.15 18.21
N ASN A 224 -1.55 -9.45 17.89
CA ASN A 224 -0.91 -10.49 18.69
C ASN A 224 0.60 -10.29 18.78
N ARG A 225 1.27 -9.93 17.67
CA ARG A 225 2.71 -9.64 17.69
C ARG A 225 3.06 -8.44 18.56
N THR A 226 2.33 -7.33 18.41
CA THR A 226 2.55 -6.13 19.24
C THR A 226 2.32 -6.38 20.73
N ALA A 227 1.34 -7.22 21.07
CA ALA A 227 1.06 -7.58 22.46
C ALA A 227 2.10 -8.56 23.04
N GLN A 228 2.59 -9.52 22.24
CA GLN A 228 3.56 -10.52 22.70
C GLN A 228 5.00 -9.96 22.81
N LEU A 229 5.30 -8.90 22.07
CA LEU A 229 6.64 -8.35 21.95
C LEU A 229 6.65 -6.83 22.18
N PRO A 230 6.20 -6.34 23.36
CA PRO A 230 5.97 -4.91 23.61
C PRO A 230 7.24 -4.05 23.57
N ASP A 231 8.41 -4.65 23.77
CA ASP A 231 9.71 -3.97 23.76
C ASP A 231 10.31 -3.80 22.36
N ARG A 232 9.60 -4.26 21.31
CA ARG A 232 10.06 -4.17 19.92
C ARG A 232 9.53 -2.90 19.25
N MET A 233 10.29 -2.42 18.25
CA MET A 233 9.82 -1.39 17.33
C MET A 233 9.04 -2.03 16.19
N PHE A 234 7.96 -1.38 15.79
CA PHE A 234 7.01 -1.93 14.82
C PHE A 234 6.69 -0.92 13.73
N TYR A 235 6.87 -1.35 12.48
CA TYR A 235 6.47 -0.60 11.29
C TYR A 235 5.61 -1.47 10.38
N ILE A 236 4.77 -0.82 9.59
CA ILE A 236 3.99 -1.49 8.55
C ILE A 236 4.06 -0.70 7.25
N THR A 237 4.10 -1.41 6.14
CA THR A 237 4.18 -0.82 4.81
C THR A 237 3.34 -1.59 3.81
N GLY A 238 3.08 -0.95 2.68
CA GLY A 238 2.30 -1.53 1.61
C GLY A 238 2.11 -0.54 0.48
N HIS A 239 1.81 -1.12 -0.67
CA HIS A 239 1.53 -0.41 -1.90
C HIS A 239 0.06 -0.61 -2.30
N SER A 240 -0.55 0.41 -2.94
CA SER A 240 -1.93 0.33 -3.44
C SER A 240 -2.91 -0.10 -2.34
N LEU A 241 -3.72 -1.12 -2.60
CA LEU A 241 -4.61 -1.77 -1.64
C LEU A 241 -3.91 -2.21 -0.35
N GLY A 242 -2.71 -2.79 -0.47
CA GLY A 242 -1.90 -3.19 0.69
C GLY A 242 -1.48 -2.00 1.54
N GLY A 243 -1.24 -0.85 0.92
CA GLY A 243 -1.00 0.42 1.63
C GLY A 243 -2.23 0.92 2.38
N GLY A 244 -3.41 0.81 1.78
CA GLY A 244 -4.69 1.12 2.44
C GLY A 244 -4.91 0.27 3.69
N LEU A 245 -4.72 -1.05 3.57
CA LEU A 245 -4.81 -2.00 4.69
C LEU A 245 -3.74 -1.73 5.76
N ALA A 246 -2.51 -1.44 5.34
CA ALA A 246 -1.42 -1.07 6.25
C ALA A 246 -1.78 0.14 7.12
N LYS A 247 -2.39 1.18 6.54
CA LYS A 247 -2.86 2.38 7.29
C LYS A 247 -3.97 2.04 8.29
N LEU A 248 -4.95 1.21 7.90
CA LEU A 248 -6.03 0.77 8.78
C LEU A 248 -5.48 -0.02 9.98
N VAL A 249 -4.64 -1.02 9.72
CA VAL A 249 -4.01 -1.86 10.74
C VAL A 249 -3.10 -1.04 11.64
N ALA A 250 -2.27 -0.15 11.09
CA ALA A 250 -1.43 0.77 11.86
C ALA A 250 -2.22 1.65 12.83
N ALA A 251 -3.34 2.21 12.35
CA ALA A 251 -4.19 3.05 13.18
C ALA A 251 -4.76 2.26 14.37
N LYS A 252 -5.16 1.01 14.15
CA LYS A 252 -5.75 0.15 15.20
C LYS A 252 -4.71 -0.46 16.14
N SER A 253 -3.53 -0.83 15.63
CA SER A 253 -2.44 -1.45 16.38
C SER A 253 -1.41 -0.45 16.93
N GLN A 254 -1.66 0.84 16.75
CA GLN A 254 -0.83 1.93 17.27
C GLN A 254 0.60 1.97 16.68
N MET A 255 0.78 1.58 15.42
CA MET A 255 2.08 1.48 14.74
C MET A 255 2.24 2.54 13.64
N GLN A 256 3.48 2.84 13.24
CA GLN A 256 3.73 3.74 12.11
C GLN A 256 3.56 3.00 10.77
N ALA A 257 2.81 3.60 9.84
CA ALA A 257 2.61 3.15 8.48
C ALA A 257 3.32 4.06 7.47
N LEU A 258 4.19 3.47 6.64
CA LEU A 258 4.75 4.12 5.46
C LEU A 258 4.22 3.43 4.21
N THR A 259 3.53 4.17 3.35
CA THR A 259 2.74 3.56 2.28
C THR A 259 2.94 4.26 0.96
N PHE A 260 2.67 3.53 -0.12
CA PHE A 260 2.97 3.96 -1.49
C PHE A 260 1.71 3.84 -2.32
N MET A 261 1.31 4.94 -2.96
CA MET A 261 0.13 4.97 -3.82
C MET A 261 -1.14 4.43 -3.13
N ALA A 262 -1.24 4.62 -1.81
CA ALA A 262 -2.32 4.07 -1.01
C ALA A 262 -3.58 4.93 -1.16
N PRO A 263 -4.78 4.33 -1.24
CA PRO A 263 -6.02 5.10 -1.25
C PRO A 263 -6.22 5.85 0.08
N GLY A 264 -7.07 6.87 0.03
CA GLY A 264 -7.51 7.63 1.19
C GLY A 264 -8.31 6.79 2.18
N LEU A 265 -8.49 7.32 3.38
CA LEU A 265 -9.21 6.64 4.47
C LEU A 265 -10.13 7.57 5.27
N GLY A 266 -10.38 8.78 4.76
CA GLY A 266 -11.21 9.78 5.43
C GLY A 266 -12.62 9.28 5.75
N THR A 267 -13.25 8.59 4.80
CA THR A 267 -14.58 7.99 4.96
C THR A 267 -14.46 6.50 5.27
N THR A 268 -13.60 5.80 4.52
CA THR A 268 -13.46 4.34 4.57
C THR A 268 -13.13 3.84 5.97
N SER A 269 -12.28 4.56 6.72
CA SER A 269 -11.93 4.13 8.09
C SER A 269 -13.13 4.08 9.04
N TYR A 270 -14.09 5.00 8.90
CA TYR A 270 -15.33 4.97 9.67
C TYR A 270 -16.26 3.86 9.20
N VAL A 271 -16.36 3.60 7.90
CA VAL A 271 -17.15 2.48 7.36
C VAL A 271 -16.62 1.15 7.91
N VAL A 272 -15.29 0.98 7.89
CA VAL A 272 -14.61 -0.23 8.34
C VAL A 272 -14.71 -0.42 9.85
N TYR A 273 -14.41 0.61 10.66
CA TYR A 273 -14.31 0.44 12.11
C TYR A 273 -15.54 0.89 12.91
N ARG A 274 -16.41 1.73 12.33
CA ARG A 274 -17.51 2.45 13.01
C ARG A 274 -17.06 3.37 14.15
N GLU A 275 -15.83 3.82 14.08
CA GLU A 275 -15.25 4.75 15.04
C GLU A 275 -14.39 5.78 14.30
N HIS A 276 -14.19 6.95 14.89
CA HIS A 276 -13.39 8.00 14.29
C HIS A 276 -11.90 7.70 14.42
N MET A 277 -11.31 7.10 13.38
CA MET A 277 -9.88 6.78 13.34
C MET A 277 -9.00 7.91 12.78
N LEU A 278 -9.57 9.06 12.42
CA LEU A 278 -8.87 10.16 11.76
C LEU A 278 -7.69 10.72 12.57
N GLN A 279 -7.77 10.71 13.90
CA GLN A 279 -6.65 11.15 14.75
C GLN A 279 -5.48 10.17 14.67
N GLU A 280 -5.77 8.88 14.79
CA GLU A 280 -4.78 7.81 14.75
C GLU A 280 -4.12 7.74 13.36
N LEU A 281 -4.93 7.81 12.29
CA LEU A 281 -4.45 7.87 10.91
C LEU A 281 -3.54 9.09 10.69
N ARG A 282 -3.93 10.28 11.15
CA ARG A 282 -3.12 11.50 11.02
C ARG A 282 -1.76 11.40 11.70
N ARG A 283 -1.69 10.74 12.85
CA ARG A 283 -0.46 10.62 13.64
C ARG A 283 0.46 9.50 13.18
N ARG A 284 -0.07 8.51 12.46
CA ARG A 284 0.64 7.26 12.21
C ARG A 284 0.86 6.91 10.76
N SER A 285 0.23 7.61 9.82
CA SER A 285 0.39 7.28 8.41
C SER A 285 1.15 8.37 7.64
N LEU A 286 2.06 7.89 6.81
CA LEU A 286 2.72 8.65 5.75
C LEU A 286 2.46 7.92 4.43
N THR A 287 2.07 8.67 3.40
CA THR A 287 1.82 8.15 2.06
C THR A 287 2.63 8.93 1.02
N ILE A 288 3.41 8.23 0.20
CA ILE A 288 4.02 8.77 -1.01
C ILE A 288 2.99 8.67 -2.14
N MET A 289 2.63 9.80 -2.73
CA MET A 289 1.51 9.93 -3.66
C MET A 289 1.94 10.69 -4.93
N PRO A 290 2.17 9.98 -6.05
CA PRO A 290 2.40 10.61 -7.34
C PRO A 290 1.18 11.44 -7.80
N GLU A 291 1.40 12.62 -8.38
CA GLU A 291 0.33 13.60 -8.70
C GLU A 291 -0.72 13.09 -9.70
N ASN A 292 -0.47 12.02 -10.46
CA ASN A 292 -1.44 11.49 -11.44
C ASN A 292 -2.02 10.11 -11.09
N ASP A 293 -1.69 9.54 -9.94
CA ASP A 293 -2.24 8.25 -9.51
C ASP A 293 -3.74 8.35 -9.15
N LEU A 294 -4.58 7.61 -9.86
CA LEU A 294 -6.03 7.55 -9.63
C LEU A 294 -6.37 6.84 -8.32
N VAL A 295 -5.65 5.77 -7.95
CA VAL A 295 -5.97 4.95 -6.77
C VAL A 295 -5.77 5.75 -5.49
N SER A 296 -4.67 6.50 -5.40
CA SER A 296 -4.42 7.41 -4.27
C SER A 296 -5.44 8.53 -4.14
N ARG A 297 -6.25 8.81 -5.18
CA ARG A 297 -7.30 9.84 -5.14
C ARG A 297 -8.66 9.29 -4.67
N VAL A 298 -8.79 7.97 -4.54
CA VAL A 298 -9.99 7.35 -3.98
C VAL A 298 -10.05 7.58 -2.48
N ASP A 299 -11.17 8.11 -1.99
CA ASP A 299 -11.37 8.67 -0.64
C ASP A 299 -10.40 9.83 -0.29
N THR A 300 -10.67 10.51 0.82
CA THR A 300 -9.83 11.61 1.30
C THR A 300 -8.57 11.06 1.96
N GLN A 301 -7.40 11.57 1.55
CA GLN A 301 -6.14 11.25 2.20
C GLN A 301 -6.11 11.71 3.66
N THR A 302 -5.64 10.82 4.52
CA THR A 302 -5.41 11.07 5.94
C THR A 302 -3.97 10.69 6.27
N GLY A 303 -3.37 11.37 7.25
CA GLY A 303 -1.93 11.26 7.48
C GLY A 303 -1.13 12.36 6.83
N ILE A 304 0.19 12.17 6.83
CA ILE A 304 1.13 12.95 6.03
C ILE A 304 1.05 12.40 4.61
N THR A 305 0.89 13.29 3.63
CA THR A 305 0.99 12.94 2.21
C THR A 305 2.17 13.70 1.63
N ILE A 306 3.16 12.97 1.11
CA ILE A 306 4.23 13.55 0.32
C ILE A 306 3.87 13.32 -1.13
N LYS A 307 3.62 14.42 -1.82
CA LYS A 307 3.31 14.38 -3.24
C LYS A 307 4.58 14.35 -4.06
N THR A 308 4.61 13.52 -5.08
CA THR A 308 5.73 13.42 -6.01
C THR A 308 5.26 13.65 -7.44
N ASP A 309 6.14 14.14 -8.29
CA ASP A 309 5.83 14.32 -9.70
C ASP A 309 5.82 12.97 -10.44
N CYS A 310 4.91 12.84 -11.42
CA CYS A 310 4.86 11.72 -12.34
C CYS A 310 4.16 12.13 -13.65
N ASP A 311 4.90 12.09 -14.75
CA ASP A 311 4.45 12.53 -16.08
C ASP A 311 3.74 11.42 -16.88
N GLY A 312 3.60 10.23 -16.31
CA GLY A 312 2.89 9.11 -16.93
C GLY A 312 1.38 9.20 -16.82
N ASN A 313 0.69 8.26 -17.46
CA ASN A 313 -0.74 8.06 -17.22
C ASN A 313 -0.99 7.55 -15.79
N SER A 314 -2.25 7.60 -15.34
CA SER A 314 -2.59 7.25 -13.96
C SER A 314 -2.17 5.86 -13.52
N LEU A 315 -2.17 4.88 -14.45
CA LEU A 315 -1.79 3.51 -14.16
C LEU A 315 -0.27 3.36 -14.06
N HIS A 316 0.48 4.05 -14.93
CA HIS A 316 1.93 4.15 -14.83
C HIS A 316 2.35 4.81 -13.52
N CYS A 317 1.72 5.91 -13.13
CA CYS A 317 1.99 6.60 -11.87
C CYS A 317 1.55 5.81 -10.64
N HIS A 318 0.69 4.80 -10.82
CA HIS A 318 0.33 3.87 -9.77
C HIS A 318 1.36 2.76 -9.58
N LEU A 319 2.31 2.57 -10.50
CA LEU A 319 3.33 1.54 -10.33
C LEU A 319 4.31 1.94 -9.23
N LEU A 320 4.62 0.98 -8.35
CA LEU A 320 5.56 1.18 -7.25
C LEU A 320 6.98 1.48 -7.76
N TYR A 321 7.39 0.83 -8.85
CA TYR A 321 8.78 0.85 -9.28
C TYR A 321 9.28 2.19 -9.84
N PRO A 322 8.52 2.92 -10.69
CA PRO A 322 8.84 4.31 -11.03
C PRO A 322 9.04 5.18 -9.79
N THR A 323 8.26 4.97 -8.73
CA THR A 323 8.44 5.69 -7.46
C THR A 323 9.74 5.30 -6.75
N ILE A 324 10.10 4.01 -6.71
CA ILE A 324 11.39 3.55 -6.18
C ILE A 324 12.55 4.21 -6.94
N CYS A 325 12.50 4.22 -8.28
CA CYS A 325 13.52 4.86 -9.10
C CYS A 325 13.66 6.33 -8.80
N ASN A 326 12.54 7.06 -8.76
CA ASN A 326 12.54 8.49 -8.47
C ASN A 326 13.12 8.77 -7.08
N LEU A 327 12.70 8.04 -6.05
CA LEU A 327 13.22 8.17 -4.69
C LEU A 327 14.73 7.91 -4.63
N LEU A 328 15.24 6.85 -5.27
CA LEU A 328 16.66 6.54 -5.26
C LEU A 328 17.49 7.49 -6.10
N GLN A 329 16.94 8.02 -7.19
CA GLN A 329 17.58 9.02 -8.01
C GLN A 329 17.69 10.35 -7.26
N LEU A 330 16.65 10.78 -6.56
CA LEU A 330 16.63 12.03 -5.79
C LEU A 330 17.44 11.89 -4.48
N CYS A 331 17.09 10.89 -3.67
CA CYS A 331 17.57 10.73 -2.31
C CYS A 331 18.81 9.83 -2.17
N GLY A 332 19.24 9.16 -3.24
CA GLY A 332 20.28 8.14 -3.15
C GLY A 332 19.81 6.94 -2.33
N SER A 333 20.77 6.16 -1.81
CA SER A 333 20.44 4.97 -1.03
C SER A 333 19.84 5.26 0.35
N GLY A 334 20.03 6.46 0.91
CA GLY A 334 19.65 6.80 2.30
C GLY A 334 20.43 6.06 3.39
N ARG A 335 21.36 5.15 3.02
CA ARG A 335 22.06 4.23 3.92
C ARG A 335 23.49 4.66 4.18
N ALA A 336 23.70 5.53 5.18
CA ALA A 336 25.02 5.99 5.56
C ALA A 336 25.80 4.88 6.29
N GLY A 337 26.87 4.35 5.68
CA GLY A 337 27.76 3.37 6.35
C GLY A 337 27.18 1.96 6.50
N GLU A 338 26.06 1.65 5.84
CA GLU A 338 25.51 0.29 5.75
C GLU A 338 25.87 -0.37 4.41
N ALA A 339 25.42 -1.61 4.20
CA ALA A 339 25.64 -2.32 2.95
C ALA A 339 25.07 -1.52 1.75
N ALA A 340 25.87 -1.39 0.69
CA ALA A 340 25.49 -0.68 -0.51
C ALA A 340 24.20 -1.28 -1.11
N LEU A 341 23.19 -0.43 -1.30
CA LEU A 341 21.98 -0.80 -2.02
C LEU A 341 22.32 -0.90 -3.50
N ALA A 342 22.01 -2.03 -4.12
CA ALA A 342 22.28 -2.23 -5.53
C ALA A 342 21.05 -2.79 -6.24
N LEU A 343 20.62 -2.12 -7.31
CA LEU A 343 19.49 -2.53 -8.14
C LEU A 343 19.97 -3.18 -9.44
N PRO A 344 19.19 -4.07 -10.06
CA PRO A 344 19.51 -4.54 -11.40
C PRO A 344 19.60 -3.37 -12.38
N CYS A 345 20.51 -3.48 -13.34
CA CYS A 345 20.73 -2.46 -14.34
C CYS A 345 19.60 -2.42 -15.37
N GLY A 346 19.28 -1.21 -15.84
CA GLY A 346 18.20 -1.01 -16.81
C GLY A 346 16.81 -1.07 -16.20
N THR A 347 16.71 -1.31 -14.89
CA THR A 347 15.43 -1.26 -14.19
C THR A 347 14.98 0.20 -14.04
N CYS A 348 15.88 1.11 -13.66
CA CYS A 348 15.65 2.56 -13.71
C CYS A 348 16.36 3.19 -14.91
N ASP A 349 15.63 3.95 -15.75
CA ASP A 349 16.16 4.57 -16.97
C ASP A 349 17.36 5.49 -16.69
N ASP A 350 17.30 6.25 -15.60
CA ASP A 350 18.35 7.18 -15.17
C ASP A 350 19.46 6.53 -14.31
N MET A 351 19.44 5.20 -14.16
CA MET A 351 20.52 4.43 -13.55
C MET A 351 21.13 3.41 -14.55
N PRO A 352 21.60 3.86 -15.73
CA PRO A 352 22.14 2.95 -16.71
C PRO A 352 23.49 2.39 -16.25
N CYS A 353 23.64 1.07 -16.37
CA CYS A 353 24.90 0.37 -16.11
C CYS A 353 26.08 1.01 -16.85
N PRO A 354 27.25 1.22 -16.20
CA PRO A 354 28.42 1.70 -16.91
C PRO A 354 28.80 0.75 -18.05
N LYS A 355 28.91 1.27 -19.27
CA LYS A 355 29.64 0.58 -20.35
C LYS A 355 31.13 0.57 -19.98
N GLY A 356 31.57 -0.48 -19.29
CA GLY A 356 32.99 -0.83 -19.20
C GLY A 356 33.81 -0.10 -18.12
N GLN A 357 33.38 -0.11 -16.86
CA GLN A 357 34.34 -0.01 -15.75
C GLN A 357 34.63 -1.40 -15.18
N GLN A 358 35.86 -1.86 -15.38
CA GLN A 358 36.44 -2.96 -14.62
C GLN A 358 36.36 -2.59 -13.13
N LEU A 359 35.50 -3.26 -12.37
CA LEU A 359 35.53 -3.21 -10.91
C LEU A 359 35.84 -4.59 -10.36
N ARG A 360 36.75 -4.56 -9.39
CA ARG A 360 37.55 -5.68 -8.87
C ARG A 360 36.66 -6.84 -8.41
N ARG A 361 37.11 -8.06 -8.71
CA ARG A 361 36.56 -9.29 -8.12
C ARG A 361 36.55 -9.14 -6.60
N ALA A 362 35.36 -9.13 -6.01
CA ALA A 362 35.20 -9.41 -4.59
C ALA A 362 35.52 -10.91 -4.38
N VAL A 363 36.43 -11.17 -3.43
CA VAL A 363 36.78 -12.51 -2.93
C VAL A 363 35.81 -12.87 -1.83
#